data_AF-A0A7V3FWB7-F1
#
_entry.id   AF-A0A7V3FWB7-F1
#
_cell.length_a   1.000
_cell.length_b   1.000
_cell.length_c   1.000
_cell.angle_alpha   90.00
_cell.angle_beta   90.00
_cell.angle_gamma   90.00
#
_symmetry.space_group_name_H-M   'P 1'
#
loop_
_entity.id
_entity.type
_entity.pdbx_description
1 polymer ?
#
loop_
_entity_poly.entity_id
_entity_poly.type
_entity_poly.pdbx_seq_one_letter_code
_entity_poly.pdbx_strand_id
1 'polypeptide(L)'
;MKKYISPLIFGFAAGVLQIVPVIKSFTCCLILPLAVFISLILDQRARKDYSRISMNKAVVFGLITGFTAAVWGTIFETLITLITKQSDLLLSFPELARMIESFPVDEQVKKEVLSLFEKVRVDLINYGFSWFYTISILVNNLFVNIIFGIVGGLISAQIINNRNNSASIE
;
A
#
# COMPACT_ATOMS: atom_id res chain seq x y z
N MET A 1 12.92 -7.51 20.69
CA MET A 1 11.95 -7.88 19.63
C MET A 1 10.52 -7.34 19.83
N LYS A 2 10.07 -6.97 21.04
CA LYS A 2 8.72 -6.39 21.27
C LYS A 2 8.47 -4.98 20.68
N LYS A 3 9.49 -4.31 20.13
CA LYS A 3 9.48 -2.88 19.73
C LYS A 3 8.82 -2.59 18.37
N TYR A 4 8.62 -3.61 17.52
CA TYR A 4 8.07 -3.45 16.17
C TYR A 4 6.85 -4.33 15.89
N ILE A 5 6.24 -4.90 16.94
CA ILE A 5 5.05 -5.75 16.78
C ILE A 5 3.84 -4.92 16.32
N SER A 6 3.69 -3.71 16.88
CA SER A 6 2.59 -2.80 16.52
C SER A 6 2.57 -2.44 15.03
N PRO A 7 3.65 -1.88 14.42
CA PRO A 7 3.64 -1.57 12.98
C PRO A 7 3.48 -2.81 12.09
N LEU A 8 3.88 -3.99 12.56
CA LEU A 8 3.71 -5.25 11.81
C LEU A 8 2.24 -5.74 11.81
N ILE A 9 1.56 -5.69 12.96
CA ILE A 9 0.14 -6.07 13.07
C ILE A 9 -0.75 -5.07 12.32
N PHE A 10 -0.49 -3.76 12.47
CA PHE A 10 -1.27 -2.75 11.76
C PHE A 10 -0.95 -2.70 10.27
N GLY A 11 0.29 -3.01 9.86
CA GLY A 11 0.64 -3.22 8.46
C GLY A 11 -0.10 -4.41 7.85
N PHE A 12 -0.24 -5.51 8.58
CA PHE A 12 -1.06 -6.65 8.16
C PHE A 12 -2.55 -6.26 8.02
N ALA A 13 -3.12 -5.62 9.05
CA ALA A 13 -4.53 -5.20 9.02
C ALA A 13 -4.82 -4.23 7.85
N ALA A 14 -3.91 -3.28 7.60
CA ALA A 14 -4.01 -2.37 6.45
C ALA A 14 -3.92 -3.13 5.11
N GLY A 15 -3.01 -4.11 5.00
CA GLY A 15 -2.90 -4.97 3.83
C GLY A 15 -4.14 -5.82 3.56
N VAL A 16 -4.82 -6.31 4.61
CA VAL A 16 -6.10 -7.04 4.47
C VAL A 16 -7.23 -6.10 4.08
N LEU A 17 -7.29 -4.89 4.65
CA LEU A 17 -8.32 -3.89 4.29
C LEU A 17 -8.18 -3.38 2.85
N GLN A 18 -6.97 -3.42 2.29
CA GLN A 18 -6.68 -3.00 0.90
C GLN A 18 -7.33 -3.91 -0.16
N ILE A 19 -7.80 -5.09 0.23
CA ILE A 19 -8.42 -6.07 -0.66
C ILE A 19 -9.78 -5.59 -1.19
N VAL A 20 -10.54 -4.85 -0.37
CA VAL A 20 -11.91 -4.47 -0.73
C VAL A 20 -11.85 -3.32 -1.76
N PRO A 21 -12.39 -3.48 -2.99
CA PRO A 21 -12.24 -2.49 -4.07
C PRO A 21 -12.71 -1.09 -3.68
N VAL A 22 -13.77 -1.00 -2.87
CA VAL A 22 -14.34 0.27 -2.37
C VAL A 22 -13.37 1.01 -1.44
N ILE A 23 -12.49 0.28 -0.76
CA ILE A 23 -11.62 0.79 0.31
C ILE A 23 -10.17 0.92 -0.17
N LYS A 24 -9.80 0.21 -1.24
CA LYS A 24 -8.45 0.20 -1.85
C LYS A 24 -7.95 1.62 -2.19
N SER A 25 -8.80 2.44 -2.82
CA SER A 25 -8.45 3.83 -3.17
C SER A 25 -8.26 4.74 -1.94
N PHE A 26 -8.90 4.43 -0.82
CA PHE A 26 -8.71 5.15 0.45
C PHE A 26 -7.55 4.59 1.28
N THR A 27 -6.96 3.47 0.86
CA THR A 27 -5.95 2.78 1.67
C THR A 27 -4.67 3.61 1.79
N CYS A 28 -4.17 4.15 0.68
CA CYS A 28 -2.94 4.93 0.67
C CYS A 28 -3.06 6.25 1.47
N CYS A 29 -4.20 6.93 1.41
CA CYS A 29 -4.33 8.27 2.00
C CYS A 29 -4.95 8.29 3.41
N LEU A 30 -5.75 7.29 3.78
CA LEU A 30 -6.50 7.30 5.03
C LEU A 30 -6.15 6.14 5.95
N ILE A 31 -6.18 4.90 5.44
CA ILE A 31 -5.98 3.71 6.26
C ILE A 31 -4.53 3.58 6.71
N LEU A 32 -3.58 3.80 5.79
CA LEU A 32 -2.16 3.71 6.11
C LEU A 32 -1.75 4.75 7.16
N PRO A 33 -2.07 6.05 7.01
CA PRO A 33 -1.76 7.04 8.03
C PRO A 33 -2.43 6.74 9.37
N LEU A 34 -3.67 6.27 9.36
CA LEU A 34 -4.40 5.89 10.58
C LEU A 34 -3.75 4.67 11.27
N ALA A 35 -3.34 3.67 10.50
CA ALA A 35 -2.63 2.49 11.00
C ALA A 35 -1.31 2.88 11.67
N VAL A 36 -0.54 3.79 11.06
CA VAL A 36 0.70 4.31 11.64
C VAL A 36 0.43 5.13 12.91
N PHE A 37 -0.60 5.98 12.90
CA PHE A 37 -1.03 6.76 14.06
C PHE A 37 -1.34 5.89 15.28
N ILE A 38 -2.17 4.86 15.08
CA ILE A 38 -2.55 3.92 16.14
C ILE A 38 -1.31 3.13 16.62
N SER A 39 -0.42 2.74 15.70
CA SER A 39 0.81 2.04 16.07
C SER A 39 1.73 2.86 16.98
N LEU A 40 1.83 4.18 16.75
CA LEU A 40 2.65 5.10 17.54
C LEU A 40 2.04 5.35 18.92
N ILE A 41 0.70 5.51 19.00
CA ILE A 41 -0.01 5.61 20.29
C ILE A 41 0.20 4.35 21.13
N LEU A 42 0.09 3.17 20.51
CA LEU A 42 0.31 1.90 21.20
C LEU A 42 1.75 1.74 21.68
N ASP A 43 2.75 2.18 20.92
CA ASP A 43 4.15 2.16 21.39
C ASP A 43 4.38 3.10 22.58
N GLN A 44 3.78 4.30 22.60
CA GLN A 44 3.82 5.18 23.78
C GLN A 44 3.17 4.52 24.99
N ARG A 45 1.96 3.96 24.83
CA ARG A 45 1.22 3.31 25.92
C ARG A 45 1.93 2.07 26.46
N ALA A 46 2.55 1.28 25.58
CA ALA A 46 3.31 0.09 25.96
C ALA A 46 4.61 0.44 26.70
N ARG A 47 5.24 1.57 26.38
CA ARG A 47 6.45 2.06 27.05
C ARG A 47 6.16 2.91 28.29
N LYS A 48 4.91 3.34 28.49
CA LYS A 48 4.50 4.39 29.45
C LYS A 48 5.35 5.66 29.32
N ASP A 49 5.87 5.90 28.13
CA ASP A 49 6.78 7.00 27.83
C ASP A 49 6.09 7.93 26.83
N TYR A 50 5.64 9.07 27.34
CA TYR A 50 4.95 10.11 26.58
C TYR A 50 5.89 11.20 26.06
N SER A 51 7.21 10.95 26.13
CA SER A 51 8.21 11.86 25.58
C SER A 51 8.02 12.10 24.09
N ARG A 52 8.55 13.24 23.62
CA ARG A 52 8.44 13.69 22.24
C ARG A 52 8.94 12.61 21.29
N ILE A 53 8.05 12.10 20.44
CA ILE A 53 8.38 11.13 19.41
C ILE A 53 9.35 11.78 18.43
N SER A 54 10.54 11.20 18.31
CA SER A 54 11.54 11.66 17.35
C SER A 54 11.09 11.40 15.92
N MET A 55 11.39 12.34 15.03
CA MET A 55 10.99 12.29 13.62
C MET A 55 11.55 11.03 12.94
N ASN A 56 12.79 10.64 13.26
CA ASN A 56 13.41 9.41 12.76
C ASN A 56 12.64 8.15 13.17
N LYS A 57 12.11 8.10 14.41
CA LYS A 57 11.32 6.96 14.88
C LYS A 57 9.99 6.88 14.13
N ALA A 58 9.36 8.02 13.87
CA ALA A 58 8.11 8.10 13.11
C ALA A 58 8.26 7.64 11.66
N VAL A 59 9.36 8.05 11.00
CA VAL A 59 9.70 7.60 9.64
C VAL A 59 9.92 6.10 9.59
N VAL A 60 10.69 5.54 10.54
CA VAL A 60 10.95 4.10 10.59
C VAL A 60 9.67 3.29 10.82
N PHE A 61 8.78 3.77 11.70
CA PHE A 61 7.47 3.15 11.92
C PHE A 61 6.60 3.21 10.67
N GLY A 62 6.56 4.35 9.99
CA GLY A 62 5.86 4.53 8.72
C GLY A 62 6.37 3.60 7.63
N LEU A 63 7.69 3.50 7.47
CA LEU A 63 8.34 2.65 6.48
C LEU A 63 8.07 1.16 6.72
N ILE A 64 8.22 0.69 7.96
CA ILE A 64 7.94 -0.71 8.32
C ILE A 64 6.45 -1.04 8.09
N THR A 65 5.55 -0.15 8.48
CA THR A 65 4.10 -0.35 8.32
C THR A 65 3.72 -0.38 6.84
N GLY A 66 4.22 0.58 6.04
CA GLY A 66 3.97 0.65 4.60
C GLY A 66 4.55 -0.53 3.82
N PHE A 67 5.78 -0.95 4.15
CA PHE A 67 6.39 -2.14 3.57
C PHE A 67 5.59 -3.41 3.89
N THR A 68 5.21 -3.59 5.15
CA THR A 68 4.42 -4.75 5.57
C THR A 68 3.04 -4.76 4.90
N ALA A 69 2.39 -3.60 4.78
CA ALA A 69 1.11 -3.47 4.08
C ALA A 69 1.23 -3.77 2.58
N ALA A 70 2.30 -3.32 1.92
CA ALA A 70 2.53 -3.62 0.51
C ALA A 70 2.74 -5.12 0.25
N VAL A 71 3.55 -5.79 1.08
CA VAL A 71 3.80 -7.24 0.96
C VAL A 71 2.51 -8.03 1.16
N TRP A 72 1.80 -7.79 2.27
CA TRP A 72 0.55 -8.51 2.55
C TRP A 72 -0.56 -8.17 1.55
N GLY A 73 -0.73 -6.89 1.20
CA GLY A 73 -1.71 -6.45 0.22
C GLY A 73 -1.49 -7.14 -1.13
N THR A 74 -0.25 -7.21 -1.60
CA THR A 74 0.08 -7.90 -2.86
C THR A 74 -0.18 -9.41 -2.76
N ILE A 75 0.17 -10.07 -1.65
CA ILE A 75 -0.09 -11.50 -1.45
C ILE A 75 -1.59 -11.80 -1.52
N PHE A 76 -2.41 -11.03 -0.80
CA PHE A 76 -3.85 -11.24 -0.80
C PHE A 76 -4.51 -10.89 -2.13
N GLU A 77 -4.08 -9.81 -2.78
CA GLU A 77 -4.56 -9.42 -4.11
C GLU A 77 -4.23 -10.50 -5.15
N THR A 78 -3.04 -11.09 -5.07
CA THR A 78 -2.62 -12.21 -5.93
C THR A 78 -3.45 -13.46 -5.65
N LEU A 79 -3.68 -13.81 -4.37
CA LEU A 79 -4.52 -14.96 -3.99
C LEU A 79 -5.97 -14.80 -4.47
N ILE A 80 -6.54 -13.61 -4.35
CA ILE A 80 -7.90 -13.33 -4.81
C ILE A 80 -7.96 -13.36 -6.33
N THR A 81 -6.98 -12.78 -7.02
CA THR A 81 -6.90 -12.85 -8.49
C THR A 81 -6.83 -14.31 -8.95
N LEU A 82 -6.12 -15.17 -8.23
CA LEU A 82 -5.99 -16.60 -8.53
C LEU A 82 -7.31 -17.37 -8.36
N ILE A 83 -8.10 -17.04 -7.33
CA ILE A 83 -9.39 -17.70 -7.06
C ILE A 83 -10.50 -17.13 -7.95
N THR A 84 -10.60 -15.81 -8.06
CA THR A 84 -11.70 -15.12 -8.76
C THR A 84 -11.46 -15.09 -10.27
N LYS A 85 -10.22 -15.23 -10.75
CA LYS A 85 -9.80 -15.04 -12.16
C LYS A 85 -10.22 -13.68 -12.75
N GLN A 86 -10.64 -12.75 -11.90
CA GLN A 86 -10.96 -11.38 -12.25
C GLN A 86 -9.96 -10.48 -11.53
N SER A 87 -9.42 -9.53 -12.26
CA SER A 87 -8.49 -8.53 -11.74
C SER A 87 -8.96 -7.14 -12.15
N ASP A 88 -8.58 -6.11 -11.39
CA ASP A 88 -8.74 -4.71 -11.80
C ASP A 88 -8.18 -4.49 -13.21
N LEU A 89 -7.06 -5.16 -13.54
CA LEU A 89 -6.42 -5.04 -14.84
C LEU A 89 -7.24 -5.59 -16.01
N LEU A 90 -8.05 -6.63 -15.79
CA LEU A 90 -8.99 -7.14 -16.80
C LEU A 90 -10.12 -6.15 -17.09
N LEU A 91 -10.57 -5.43 -16.06
CA LEU A 91 -11.62 -4.40 -16.16
C LEU A 91 -11.09 -3.11 -16.80
N SER A 92 -9.85 -2.72 -16.49
CA SER A 92 -9.20 -1.51 -17.03
C SER A 92 -8.52 -1.71 -18.39
N PHE A 93 -8.42 -2.96 -18.87
CA PHE A 93 -7.78 -3.29 -20.15
C PHE A 93 -8.25 -2.45 -21.35
N PRO A 94 -9.57 -2.27 -21.60
CA PRO A 94 -10.04 -1.47 -22.73
C PRO A 94 -9.67 0.02 -22.61
N GLU A 95 -9.55 0.56 -21.39
CA GLU A 95 -9.09 1.95 -21.19
C GLU A 95 -7.58 2.07 -21.47
N LEU A 96 -6.80 1.09 -21.02
CA LEU A 96 -5.36 1.03 -21.24
C LEU A 96 -5.02 0.91 -22.73
N ALA A 97 -5.77 0.08 -23.47
CA ALA A 97 -5.62 -0.04 -24.92
C ALA A 97 -5.91 1.28 -25.65
N ARG A 98 -7.00 1.98 -25.28
CA ARG A 98 -7.30 3.32 -25.82
C ARG A 98 -6.22 4.35 -25.50
N MET A 99 -5.64 4.28 -24.31
CA MET A 99 -4.55 5.18 -23.92
C MET A 99 -3.31 4.92 -24.77
N ILE A 100 -2.93 3.66 -25.00
CA ILE A 100 -1.79 3.28 -25.85
C ILE A 100 -2.00 3.72 -27.31
N GLU A 101 -3.21 3.57 -27.84
CA GLU A 101 -3.56 4.05 -29.19
C GLU A 101 -3.38 5.57 -29.33
N SER A 102 -3.69 6.33 -28.27
CA SER A 102 -3.58 7.80 -28.23
C SER A 102 -2.15 8.34 -28.07
N PHE A 103 -1.16 7.50 -27.73
CA PHE A 103 0.23 7.96 -27.63
C PHE A 103 0.85 8.18 -29.03
N PRO A 104 1.63 9.26 -29.24
CA PRO A 104 2.33 9.52 -30.49
C PRO A 104 3.64 8.70 -30.58
N VAL A 105 3.55 7.36 -30.50
CA VAL A 105 4.67 6.43 -30.69
C VAL A 105 4.51 5.68 -32.00
N ASP A 106 5.61 5.12 -32.50
CA ASP A 106 5.61 4.26 -33.68
C ASP A 106 4.63 3.09 -33.54
N GLU A 107 3.95 2.77 -34.64
CA GLU A 107 2.88 1.77 -34.72
C GLU A 107 3.39 0.36 -34.34
N GLN A 108 4.68 0.06 -34.57
CA GLN A 108 5.29 -1.21 -34.18
C GLN A 108 5.41 -1.34 -32.67
N VAL A 109 5.81 -0.25 -31.99
CA VAL A 109 5.94 -0.20 -30.53
C VAL A 109 4.56 -0.34 -29.87
N LYS A 110 3.53 0.31 -30.43
CA LYS A 110 2.15 0.16 -29.94
C LYS A 110 1.68 -1.30 -30.01
N LYS A 111 1.92 -1.98 -31.13
CA LYS A 111 1.55 -3.39 -31.30
C LYS A 111 2.29 -4.31 -30.34
N GLU A 112 3.57 -4.07 -30.12
CA GLU A 112 4.37 -4.87 -29.19
C GLU A 112 3.86 -4.70 -27.74
N VAL A 113 3.59 -3.47 -27.33
CA VAL A 113 2.99 -3.18 -26.01
C VAL A 113 1.61 -3.83 -25.88
N LEU A 114 0.72 -3.67 -26.87
CA LEU A 114 -0.59 -4.30 -26.87
C LEU A 114 -0.50 -5.84 -26.79
N SER A 115 0.46 -6.44 -27.49
CA SER A 115 0.66 -7.90 -27.47
C SER A 115 1.16 -8.41 -26.11
N LEU A 116 1.98 -7.64 -25.39
CA LEU A 116 2.40 -7.95 -24.03
C LEU A 116 1.22 -7.88 -23.07
N PHE A 117 0.42 -6.83 -23.18
CA PHE A 117 -0.81 -6.68 -22.40
C PHE A 117 -1.79 -7.81 -22.68
N GLU A 118 -1.97 -8.22 -23.94
CA GLU A 118 -2.86 -9.31 -24.32
C GLU A 118 -2.37 -10.66 -23.77
N LYS A 119 -1.06 -10.93 -23.80
CA LYS A 119 -0.48 -12.11 -23.14
C LYS A 119 -0.76 -12.12 -21.63
N VAL A 120 -0.53 -11.00 -20.94
CA VAL A 120 -0.84 -10.87 -19.51
C VAL A 120 -2.33 -11.09 -19.23
N ARG A 121 -3.21 -10.59 -20.10
CA ARG A 121 -4.67 -10.80 -20.02
C ARG A 121 -5.03 -12.27 -20.18
N VAL A 122 -4.50 -12.94 -21.19
CA VAL A 122 -4.76 -14.36 -21.47
C VAL A 122 -4.26 -15.22 -20.31
N ASP A 123 -3.08 -14.92 -19.77
CA ASP A 123 -2.55 -15.62 -18.59
C ASP A 123 -3.45 -15.43 -17.37
N LEU A 124 -3.96 -14.22 -17.15
CA LEU A 124 -4.91 -13.93 -16.07
C LEU A 124 -6.24 -14.67 -16.21
N ILE A 125 -6.82 -14.72 -17.42
CA ILE A 125 -8.10 -15.40 -17.66
C ILE A 125 -7.94 -16.92 -17.51
N ASN A 126 -6.86 -17.48 -18.04
CA ASN A 126 -6.69 -18.93 -18.07
C ASN A 126 -6.19 -19.46 -16.72
N TYR A 127 -5.15 -18.85 -16.17
CA TYR A 127 -4.44 -19.34 -14.98
C TYR A 127 -4.76 -18.56 -13.70
N GLY A 128 -5.43 -17.41 -13.78
CA GLY A 128 -5.70 -16.55 -12.61
C GLY A 128 -4.44 -15.88 -12.06
N PHE A 129 -3.30 -16.02 -12.73
CA PHE A 129 -2.01 -15.57 -12.24
C PHE A 129 -1.13 -15.11 -13.41
N SER A 130 -0.48 -13.96 -13.25
CA SER A 130 0.60 -13.53 -14.12
C SER A 130 1.74 -13.00 -13.26
N TRP A 131 2.96 -13.46 -13.56
CA TRP A 131 4.17 -13.02 -12.89
C TRP A 131 4.41 -11.52 -13.09
N PHE A 132 4.19 -11.03 -14.31
CA PHE A 132 4.32 -9.62 -14.65
C PHE A 132 3.29 -8.75 -13.93
N TYR A 133 2.06 -9.25 -13.79
CA TYR A 133 1.01 -8.54 -13.05
C TYR A 133 1.35 -8.44 -11.56
N THR A 134 1.75 -9.56 -10.95
CA THR A 134 2.11 -9.61 -9.52
C THR A 134 3.28 -8.69 -9.19
N ILE A 135 4.33 -8.68 -10.02
CA ILE A 135 5.47 -7.77 -9.84
C ILE A 135 5.05 -6.31 -10.00
N SER A 136 4.24 -6.00 -11.02
CA SER A 136 3.80 -4.62 -11.27
C SER A 136 2.99 -4.07 -10.09
N ILE A 137 2.08 -4.88 -9.55
CA ILE A 137 1.32 -4.52 -8.35
C ILE A 137 2.23 -4.40 -7.14
N LEU A 138 3.15 -5.33 -6.95
CA LEU A 138 4.07 -5.30 -5.81
C LEU A 138 4.87 -4.00 -5.81
N VAL A 139 5.46 -3.63 -6.94
CA VAL A 139 6.24 -2.40 -7.09
C VAL A 139 5.35 -1.18 -6.84
N ASN A 140 4.17 -1.11 -7.47
CA ASN A 140 3.25 0.00 -7.29
C ASN A 140 2.81 0.16 -5.82
N ASN A 141 2.35 -0.92 -5.19
CA ASN A 141 1.93 -0.92 -3.79
C ASN A 141 3.10 -0.60 -2.86
N LEU A 142 4.31 -1.04 -3.17
CA LEU A 142 5.50 -0.76 -2.37
C LEU A 142 5.86 0.73 -2.41
N PHE A 143 5.91 1.34 -3.59
CA PHE A 143 6.19 2.77 -3.72
C PHE A 143 5.12 3.62 -3.04
N VAL A 144 3.85 3.36 -3.34
CA VAL A 144 2.72 4.12 -2.78
C VAL A 144 2.67 3.94 -1.26
N ASN A 145 2.65 2.71 -0.76
CA ASN A 145 2.49 2.47 0.68
C ASN A 145 3.72 2.94 1.48
N ILE A 146 4.94 2.90 0.95
CA ILE A 146 6.10 3.46 1.65
C ILE A 146 5.99 4.98 1.75
N ILE A 147 5.69 5.68 0.65
CA ILE A 147 5.60 7.14 0.64
C ILE A 147 4.51 7.60 1.63
N PHE A 148 3.31 7.04 1.50
CA PHE A 148 2.20 7.42 2.37
C PHE A 148 2.37 6.91 3.80
N GLY A 149 3.09 5.82 4.01
CA GLY A 149 3.44 5.32 5.35
C GLY A 149 4.36 6.31 6.07
N ILE A 150 5.38 6.82 5.37
CA ILE A 150 6.29 7.85 5.90
C ILE A 150 5.56 9.15 6.19
N VAL A 151 4.77 9.65 5.23
CA VAL A 151 3.97 10.88 5.41
C VAL A 151 3.01 10.72 6.60
N GLY A 152 2.29 9.60 6.67
CA GLY A 152 1.41 9.26 7.78
C GLY A 152 2.14 9.20 9.12
N GLY A 153 3.36 8.64 9.14
CA GLY A 153 4.21 8.63 10.34
C GLY A 153 4.60 10.01 10.81
N LEU A 154 5.03 10.89 9.90
CA LEU A 154 5.41 12.27 10.23
C LEU A 154 4.23 13.07 10.78
N ILE A 155 3.07 13.01 10.11
CA ILE A 155 1.84 13.68 10.55
C ILE A 155 1.42 13.14 11.93
N SER A 156 1.45 11.82 12.11
CA SER A 156 1.09 11.19 13.38
C SER A 156 1.98 11.63 14.53
N ALA A 157 3.29 11.71 14.31
CA ALA A 157 4.22 12.17 15.34
C ALA A 157 4.00 13.63 15.72
N GLN A 158 3.68 14.51 14.76
CA GLN A 158 3.33 15.90 15.06
C GLN A 158 2.05 16.01 15.89
N ILE A 159 0.99 15.29 15.49
CA ILE A 159 -0.29 15.30 16.21
C ILE A 159 -0.12 14.76 17.64
N ILE A 160 0.58 13.64 17.81
CA ILE A 160 0.79 13.03 19.14
C ILE A 160 1.66 13.93 20.03
N ASN A 161 2.73 14.51 19.48
CA ASN A 161 3.60 15.42 20.24
C ASN A 161 2.87 16.69 20.70
N ASN A 162 2.00 17.25 19.86
CA ASN A 162 1.16 18.39 20.25
C ASN A 162 0.18 18.00 21.37
N ARG A 163 -0.46 16.83 21.29
CA ARG A 163 -1.37 16.34 22.34
C ARG A 163 -0.67 16.09 23.67
N ASN A 164 0.51 15.50 23.67
CA ASN A 164 1.25 15.22 24.91
C ASN A 164 1.77 16.50 25.58
N ASN A 165 2.16 17.51 24.80
CA ASN A 165 2.53 18.82 25.34
C ASN A 165 1.33 19.58 25.95
N SER A 166 0.13 19.45 25.37
CA SER A 166 -1.08 20.01 25.96
C SER A 166 -1.47 19.32 27.27
N ALA A 167 -1.25 18.01 27.38
CA ALA A 167 -1.55 17.23 28.58
C ALA A 167 -0.53 17.40 29.73
N SER A 168 0.63 18.02 29.47
CA SER A 168 1.63 18.35 30.50
C SER A 168 1.49 19.76 31.08
N ILE A 169 0.46 20.52 30.66
CA ILE A 169 0.18 21.89 31.12
C ILE A 169 -1.03 21.93 32.09
N GLU A 170 -1.76 20.81 32.26
CA GLU A 170 -2.69 20.57 33.38
C GLU A 170 -1.99 19.81 34.52
#